data_AF-A0A7N2LD57-F1
#
_entry.id   AF-A0A7N2LD57-F1
#
_cell.length_a   1.000
_cell.length_b   1.000
_cell.length_c   1.000
_cell.angle_alpha   90.00
_cell.angle_beta   90.00
_cell.angle_gamma   90.00
#
_symmetry.space_group_name_H-M   'P 1'
#
loop_
_entity.id
_entity.type
_entity.pdbx_description
1 polymer ?
#
loop_
_entity_poly.entity_id
_entity_poly.type
_entity_poly.pdbx_seq_one_letter_code
_entity_poly.pdbx_strand_id
1 'polypeptide(L)'
;MNVWGKGRAFCAGADVAAGIRDINEGTWRLGAKLYWTKFTLIYILATYRKPQVSILNGIVMGGGAGASIHGRFRVATENSSL
;
A
#
# COMPACT_ATOMS: atom_id res chain seq x y z
N MET A 1 15.63 -1.34 3.66
CA MET A 1 14.79 -0.68 2.62
C MET A 1 13.91 0.33 3.33
N ASN A 2 13.87 1.57 2.87
CA ASN A 2 13.12 2.63 3.55
C ASN A 2 11.93 3.01 2.67
N VAL A 3 10.76 3.20 3.31
CA VAL A 3 9.50 3.54 2.64
C VAL A 3 8.87 4.72 3.35
N TRP A 4 8.57 5.78 2.60
CA TRP A 4 7.92 7.00 3.09
C TRP A 4 6.99 7.55 2.01
N GLY A 5 5.94 8.25 2.42
CA GLY A 5 5.06 8.98 1.52
C GLY A 5 5.53 10.41 1.25
N LYS A 6 4.70 11.17 0.55
CA LYS A 6 4.95 12.59 0.22
C LYS A 6 3.72 13.42 0.55
N GLY A 7 3.92 14.58 1.15
CA GLY A 7 2.85 15.51 1.50
C GLY A 7 2.07 15.02 2.74
N ARG A 8 0.73 15.10 2.68
CA ARG A 8 -0.16 14.82 3.83
C ARG A 8 -0.49 13.33 4.02
N ALA A 9 0.04 12.44 3.16
CA ALA A 9 -0.26 11.03 3.21
C ALA A 9 1.00 10.18 3.06
N PHE A 10 1.08 9.12 3.85
CA PHE A 10 1.96 8.00 3.59
C PHE A 10 1.45 7.24 2.35
N CYS A 11 0.18 6.83 2.39
CA CYS A 11 -0.55 6.23 1.28
C CYS A 11 -2.05 6.20 1.63
N ALA A 12 -2.91 6.77 0.78
CA ALA A 12 -4.36 6.88 1.01
C ALA A 12 -5.17 5.76 0.34
N GLY A 13 -4.57 4.57 0.18
CA GLY A 13 -5.21 3.44 -0.47
C GLY A 13 -5.08 3.43 -2.00
N ALA A 14 -5.85 2.56 -2.64
CA ALA A 14 -5.88 2.42 -4.09
C ALA A 14 -7.09 3.18 -4.68
N ASP A 15 -7.01 3.54 -5.96
CA ASP A 15 -8.15 4.06 -6.70
C ASP A 15 -9.16 2.94 -6.99
N VAL A 16 -10.03 2.66 -6.01
CA VAL A 16 -11.09 1.66 -6.13
C VAL A 16 -12.16 2.12 -7.11
N ALA A 17 -12.38 3.43 -7.23
CA ALA A 17 -13.37 3.99 -8.16
C ALA A 17 -12.97 3.70 -9.62
N ALA A 18 -11.70 3.86 -9.98
CA ALA A 18 -11.17 3.42 -11.27
C ALA A 18 -11.37 1.92 -11.48
N GLY A 19 -11.05 1.09 -10.47
CA GLY A 19 -11.26 -0.35 -10.56
C GLY A 19 -12.72 -0.74 -10.82
N ILE A 20 -13.69 -0.07 -10.21
CA ILE A 20 -15.12 -0.31 -10.45
C ILE A 20 -15.51 0.10 -11.87
N ARG A 21 -15.02 1.23 -12.39
CA ARG A 21 -15.25 1.65 -13.78
C ARG A 21 -14.72 0.61 -14.76
N ASP A 22 -13.48 0.17 -14.58
CA ASP A 22 -12.84 -0.84 -15.42
C ASP A 22 -13.65 -2.15 -15.45
N ILE A 23 -14.14 -2.60 -14.28
CA ILE A 23 -15.00 -3.78 -14.16
C ILE A 23 -16.30 -3.61 -14.97
N ASN A 24 -16.97 -2.47 -14.81
CA ASN A 24 -18.22 -2.17 -15.50
C ASN A 24 -18.05 -2.06 -17.02
N GLU A 25 -16.89 -1.62 -17.49
CA GLU A 25 -16.53 -1.57 -18.91
C GLU A 25 -16.06 -2.93 -19.46
N GLY A 26 -16.13 -4.00 -18.65
CA GLY A 26 -15.75 -5.36 -19.06
C GLY A 26 -14.24 -5.62 -19.06
N THR A 27 -13.44 -4.68 -18.57
CA THR A 27 -11.96 -4.79 -18.50
C THR A 27 -11.47 -5.35 -17.16
N TRP A 28 -12.30 -6.13 -16.46
CA TRP A 28 -12.03 -6.72 -15.14
C TRP A 28 -10.69 -7.46 -15.00
N ARG A 29 -10.15 -8.01 -16.11
CA ARG A 29 -8.83 -8.67 -16.14
C ARG A 29 -7.69 -7.72 -15.75
N LEU A 30 -7.80 -6.43 -16.06
CA LEU A 30 -6.83 -5.40 -15.63
C LEU A 30 -6.85 -5.26 -14.10
N GLY A 31 -8.05 -5.18 -13.52
CA GLY A 31 -8.24 -5.19 -12.07
C GLY A 31 -7.60 -6.42 -11.42
N ALA A 32 -7.89 -7.62 -11.94
CA ALA A 32 -7.30 -8.86 -11.43
C ALA A 32 -5.77 -8.85 -11.46
N LYS A 33 -5.15 -8.36 -12.56
CA LYS A 33 -3.69 -8.23 -12.67
C LYS A 33 -3.11 -7.23 -11.66
N LEU A 34 -3.80 -6.13 -11.42
CA LEU A 34 -3.40 -5.14 -10.40
C LEU A 34 -3.43 -5.74 -9.00
N TYR A 35 -4.50 -6.47 -8.65
CA TYR A 35 -4.58 -7.16 -7.36
C TYR A 35 -3.50 -8.23 -7.21
N TRP A 36 -3.27 -9.05 -8.26
CA TRP A 36 -2.20 -10.04 -8.26
C TRP A 36 -0.83 -9.42 -7.97
N THR A 37 -0.53 -8.30 -8.65
CA THR A 37 0.72 -7.56 -8.45
C THR A 37 0.83 -7.01 -7.04
N LYS A 38 -0.25 -6.43 -6.50
CA LYS A 38 -0.31 -5.88 -5.13
C LYS A 38 -0.08 -6.96 -4.07
N PHE A 39 -0.76 -8.10 -4.17
CA PHE A 39 -0.59 -9.19 -3.20
C PHE A 39 0.79 -9.82 -3.30
N THR A 40 1.34 -9.96 -4.51
CA THR A 40 2.71 -10.43 -4.70
C THR A 40 3.72 -9.49 -4.02
N LEU A 41 3.55 -8.17 -4.17
CA LEU A 41 4.40 -7.18 -3.50
C LEU A 41 4.30 -7.28 -1.98
N ILE A 42 3.09 -7.36 -1.43
CA ILE A 42 2.85 -7.51 0.02
C ILE A 42 3.52 -8.78 0.54
N TYR A 43 3.39 -9.89 -0.17
CA TYR A 43 4.04 -11.16 0.18
C TYR A 43 5.58 -11.05 0.16
N ILE A 44 6.14 -10.39 -0.85
CA ILE A 44 7.59 -10.13 -0.91
C ILE A 44 8.03 -9.30 0.29
N LEU A 45 7.31 -8.22 0.63
CA LEU A 45 7.63 -7.38 1.80
C LEU A 45 7.56 -8.19 3.10
N ALA A 46 6.57 -9.07 3.26
CA ALA A 46 6.41 -9.94 4.43
C ALA A 46 7.52 -10.98 4.59
N THR A 47 8.06 -11.48 3.48
CA THR A 47 9.11 -12.50 3.47
C THR A 47 10.51 -11.93 3.24
N TYR A 48 10.64 -10.60 3.15
CA TYR A 48 11.89 -9.95 2.81
C TYR A 48 12.90 -10.05 3.96
N ARG A 49 14.09 -10.58 3.67
CA ARG A 49 15.12 -10.81 4.70
C ARG A 49 15.78 -9.52 5.18
N LYS A 50 15.87 -8.49 4.32
CA LYS A 50 16.48 -7.22 4.71
C LYS A 50 15.45 -6.38 5.48
N PRO A 51 15.83 -5.76 6.63
CA PRO A 51 14.90 -4.93 7.38
C PRO A 51 14.32 -3.82 6.51
N GLN A 52 13.00 -3.67 6.60
CA GLN A 52 12.24 -2.59 5.99
C GLN A 52 11.72 -1.66 7.08
N VAL A 53 11.90 -0.35 6.87
CA VAL A 53 11.46 0.71 7.77
C VAL A 53 10.38 1.53 7.06
N SER A 54 9.22 1.67 7.69
CA SER A 54 8.12 2.53 7.23
C SER A 54 7.99 3.76 8.11
N ILE A 55 8.10 4.95 7.53
CA ILE A 55 7.82 6.22 8.20
C ILE A 55 6.38 6.62 7.86
N LEU A 56 5.48 6.37 8.81
CA LEU A 56 4.05 6.62 8.69
C LEU A 56 3.77 8.07 9.03
N ASN A 57 4.02 8.99 8.09
CA ASN A 57 3.69 10.40 8.25
C ASN A 57 2.49 10.76 7.39
N GLY A 58 1.34 11.05 8.03
CA GLY A 58 0.08 11.35 7.36
C GLY A 58 -0.88 10.16 7.30
N ILE A 59 -1.83 10.22 6.35
CA ILE A 59 -2.85 9.18 6.12
C ILE A 59 -2.21 7.86 5.65
N VAL A 60 -2.61 6.75 6.26
CA VAL A 60 -2.14 5.38 6.01
C VAL A 60 -3.36 4.46 5.85
N MET A 61 -3.79 4.20 4.62
CA MET A 61 -4.99 3.40 4.34
C MET A 61 -4.75 2.32 3.28
N GLY A 62 -5.59 1.29 3.32
CA GLY A 62 -5.65 0.23 2.31
C GLY A 62 -4.29 -0.43 2.05
N GLY A 63 -3.85 -0.44 0.78
CA GLY A 63 -2.57 -1.03 0.39
C GLY A 63 -1.35 -0.41 1.09
N GLY A 64 -1.44 0.84 1.54
CA GLY A 64 -0.41 1.52 2.32
C GLY A 64 -0.19 0.88 3.68
N ALA A 65 -1.27 0.54 4.38
CA ALA A 65 -1.21 -0.19 5.65
C ALA A 65 -0.64 -1.60 5.43
N GLY A 66 -1.06 -2.29 4.36
CA GLY A 66 -0.50 -3.59 4.00
C GLY A 66 1.00 -3.55 3.72
N ALA A 67 1.49 -2.54 3.00
CA ALA A 67 2.90 -2.40 2.69
C ALA A 67 3.77 -2.06 3.92
N SER A 68 3.20 -1.44 4.96
CA SER A 68 3.95 -1.03 6.16
C SER A 68 3.88 -2.03 7.30
N ILE A 69 2.77 -2.75 7.47
CA ILE A 69 2.57 -3.68 8.59
C ILE A 69 3.50 -4.89 8.53
N HIS A 70 4.00 -5.25 7.35
CA HIS A 70 4.95 -6.34 7.19
C HIS A 70 6.41 -5.93 7.40
N GLY A 71 6.68 -4.62 7.44
CA GLY A 71 8.00 -4.09 7.76
C GLY A 71 8.46 -4.42 9.17
N ARG A 72 9.77 -4.56 9.35
CA ARG A 72 10.36 -4.81 10.67
C ARG A 72 10.20 -3.63 11.61
N PHE A 73 10.25 -2.41 11.08
CA PHE A 73 10.13 -1.17 11.84
C PHE A 73 9.05 -0.28 11.24
N ARG A 74 8.22 0.28 12.11
CA ARG A 74 7.14 1.22 11.78
C ARG A 74 7.27 2.40 12.73
N VAL A 75 7.48 3.59 12.17
CA VAL A 75 7.63 4.83 12.92
C VAL A 75 6.41 5.69 12.60
N ALA A 76 5.52 5.84 13.58
CA ALA A 76 4.38 6.74 13.49
C ALA A 76 4.78 8.16 13.92
N THR A 77 4.25 9.16 13.23
CA THR A 77 4.33 10.58 13.63
C THR A 77 3.01 11.03 14.24
N GLU A 78 2.98 12.23 14.82
CA GLU A 78 1.77 12.91 15.29
C GLU A 78 0.73 13.14 14.19
N ASN A 79 1.16 13.12 12.92
CA ASN A 79 0.26 13.29 11.77
C ASN A 79 -0.32 11.96 11.27
N SER A 80 -0.01 10.83 11.93
CA SER A 80 -0.47 9.51 11.49
C SER A 80 -1.99 9.39 11.65
N SER A 81 -2.66 8.99 10.58
CA SER A 81 -4.08 8.61 10.62
C SER A 81 -4.25 7.30 9.88
N LEU A 82 -4.66 6.25 10.61
CA LEU A 82 -4.82 4.87 10.12
C LEU A 82 -6.26 4.61 9.67
#